data_AF-A0A2V9TLJ3-F1
#
_entry.id   AF-A0A2V9TLJ3-F1
#
_cell.length_a   1.000
_cell.length_b   1.000
_cell.length_c   1.000
_cell.angle_alpha   90.00
_cell.angle_beta   90.00
_cell.angle_gamma   90.00
#
_symmetry.space_group_name_H-M   'P 1'
#
loop_
_entity.id
_entity.type
_entity.pdbx_description
1 polymer ?
#
loop_
_entity_poly.entity_id
_entity_poly.type
_entity_poly.pdbx_seq_one_letter_code
_entity_poly.pdbx_strand_id
1 'polypeptide(L)'
;MSELRRKRRESKAAGEGARTTRIGRTILIVLILVAGLLGIYLWKRPGVSRLDAFAKCLAARQVKMYGLYWCTHCEEQKEMFGSAFQYVPYIECGTKGSRAEQPNCVQAGVKNFPTWQFVTDRHEGVLRLETLSEKTGCSLP
;
A
#
# COMPACT_ATOMS: atom_id res chain seq x y z
N MET A 1 -23.80 -63.61 -21.81
CA MET A 1 -22.41 -63.09 -21.82
C MET A 1 -22.26 -61.70 -22.47
N SER A 2 -23.12 -61.31 -23.41
CA SER A 2 -23.09 -60.00 -24.11
C SER A 2 -23.60 -58.82 -23.26
N GLU A 3 -24.65 -59.02 -22.46
CA GLU A 3 -25.29 -57.92 -21.70
C GLU A 3 -24.43 -57.40 -20.54
N LEU A 4 -23.73 -58.29 -19.82
CA LEU A 4 -22.77 -57.91 -18.77
C LEU A 4 -21.61 -57.07 -19.32
N ARG A 5 -21.17 -57.36 -20.55
CA ARG A 5 -20.13 -56.56 -21.24
C ARG A 5 -20.67 -55.19 -21.65
N ARG A 6 -21.94 -55.11 -22.07
CA ARG A 6 -22.60 -53.83 -22.40
C ARG A 6 -22.72 -52.93 -21.17
N LYS A 7 -23.27 -53.45 -20.07
CA LYS A 7 -23.38 -52.72 -18.78
C LYS A 7 -22.02 -52.24 -18.26
N ARG A 8 -20.97 -53.07 -18.37
CA ARG A 8 -19.62 -52.69 -17.93
C ARG A 8 -19.00 -51.58 -18.79
N ARG A 9 -19.30 -51.52 -20.11
CA ARG A 9 -18.86 -50.42 -21.00
C ARG A 9 -19.61 -49.11 -20.71
N GLU A 10 -20.92 -49.18 -20.51
CA GLU A 10 -21.76 -48.02 -20.16
C GLU A 10 -21.32 -47.38 -18.82
N SER A 11 -21.04 -48.20 -17.80
CA SER A 11 -20.55 -47.70 -16.50
C SER A 11 -19.18 -47.02 -16.56
N LYS A 12 -18.26 -47.52 -17.41
CA LYS A 12 -16.93 -46.93 -17.61
C LYS A 12 -17.02 -45.58 -18.32
N ALA A 13 -17.80 -45.50 -19.40
CA ALA A 13 -18.00 -44.26 -20.15
C ALA A 13 -18.66 -43.16 -19.29
N ALA A 14 -19.64 -43.51 -18.44
CA ALA A 14 -20.26 -42.57 -17.52
C ALA A 14 -19.28 -42.05 -16.45
N GLY A 15 -18.41 -42.93 -15.92
CA GLY A 15 -17.37 -42.56 -14.96
C GLY A 15 -16.29 -41.64 -15.56
N GLU A 16 -15.87 -41.89 -16.80
CA GLU A 16 -14.94 -41.03 -17.53
C GLU A 16 -15.58 -39.67 -17.85
N GLY A 17 -16.81 -39.62 -18.35
CA GLY A 17 -17.53 -38.37 -18.62
C GLY A 17 -17.73 -37.51 -17.36
N ALA A 18 -18.08 -38.13 -16.23
CA ALA A 18 -18.24 -37.44 -14.95
C ALA A 18 -16.89 -36.95 -14.38
N ARG A 19 -15.81 -37.73 -14.54
CA ARG A 19 -14.45 -37.37 -14.08
C ARG A 19 -13.86 -36.22 -14.92
N THR A 20 -14.00 -36.27 -16.24
CA THR A 20 -13.55 -35.20 -17.16
C THR A 20 -14.30 -33.88 -16.90
N THR A 21 -15.62 -33.96 -16.70
CA THR A 21 -16.44 -32.77 -16.35
C THR A 21 -16.05 -32.18 -14.99
N ARG A 22 -15.76 -33.01 -13.97
CA ARG A 22 -15.32 -32.54 -12.65
C ARG A 22 -13.94 -31.88 -12.69
N ILE A 23 -12.97 -32.47 -13.40
CA ILE A 23 -11.61 -31.93 -13.54
C ILE A 23 -11.64 -30.56 -14.24
N GLY A 24 -12.39 -30.46 -15.35
CA GLY A 24 -12.56 -29.19 -16.07
C GLY A 24 -13.20 -28.11 -15.19
N ARG A 25 -14.20 -28.47 -14.37
CA ARG A 25 -14.86 -27.54 -13.45
C ARG A 25 -13.93 -27.09 -12.31
N THR A 26 -13.11 -27.98 -11.77
CA THR A 26 -12.12 -27.61 -10.75
C THR A 26 -11.03 -26.69 -11.31
N ILE A 27 -10.54 -26.95 -12.52
CA ILE A 27 -9.54 -26.08 -13.17
C ILE A 27 -10.14 -24.68 -13.39
N LEU A 28 -11.38 -24.60 -13.89
CA LEU A 28 -12.05 -23.32 -14.10
C LEU A 28 -12.23 -22.52 -12.80
N ILE A 29 -12.65 -23.17 -11.70
CA ILE A 29 -12.78 -22.52 -10.39
C ILE A 29 -11.43 -22.00 -9.91
N VAL A 30 -10.37 -22.80 -10.01
CA VAL A 30 -9.02 -22.38 -9.61
C VAL A 30 -8.54 -21.20 -10.45
N LEU A 31 -8.78 -21.21 -11.77
CA LEU A 31 -8.43 -20.08 -12.64
C LEU A 31 -9.17 -18.79 -12.26
N ILE A 32 -10.47 -18.88 -11.94
CA ILE A 32 -11.25 -17.72 -11.47
C ILE A 32 -10.71 -17.20 -10.13
N LEU A 33 -10.39 -18.08 -9.19
CA LEU A 33 -9.81 -17.70 -7.90
C LEU A 33 -8.44 -17.02 -8.08
N VAL A 34 -7.57 -17.59 -8.93
CA VAL A 34 -6.25 -17.01 -9.24
C VAL A 34 -6.42 -15.66 -9.94
N ALA A 35 -7.31 -15.54 -10.92
CA ALA A 35 -7.57 -14.28 -11.61
C ALA A 35 -8.17 -13.23 -10.67
N GLY A 36 -9.07 -13.61 -9.76
CA GLY A 36 -9.63 -12.74 -8.74
C GLY A 36 -8.59 -12.24 -7.75
N LEU A 37 -7.73 -13.13 -7.25
CA LEU A 37 -6.60 -12.77 -6.38
C LEU A 37 -5.61 -11.86 -7.10
N LEU A 38 -5.28 -12.15 -8.36
CA LEU A 38 -4.40 -11.32 -9.18
C LEU A 38 -5.03 -9.94 -9.45
N GLY A 39 -6.32 -9.88 -9.75
CA GLY A 39 -7.07 -8.64 -9.93
C GLY A 39 -7.07 -7.76 -8.68
N ILE A 40 -7.33 -8.35 -7.51
CA ILE A 40 -7.24 -7.67 -6.21
C ILE A 40 -5.81 -7.15 -5.98
N TYR A 41 -4.80 -7.97 -6.27
CA TYR A 41 -3.40 -7.60 -6.11
C TYR A 41 -3.00 -6.44 -7.02
N LEU A 42 -3.42 -6.46 -8.29
CA LEU A 42 -3.15 -5.39 -9.24
C LEU A 42 -3.89 -4.09 -8.88
N TRP A 43 -5.13 -4.18 -8.41
CA TRP A 43 -5.89 -3.02 -7.95
C TRP A 43 -5.25 -2.37 -6.70
N LYS A 44 -4.71 -3.18 -5.78
CA LYS A 44 -4.05 -2.64 -4.58
C LYS A 44 -2.67 -2.01 -4.84
N ARG A 45 -2.12 -2.06 -6.06
CA ARG A 45 -0.81 -1.44 -6.32
C ARG A 45 -0.95 0.09 -6.32
N PRO A 46 -0.22 0.83 -5.48
CA PRO A 46 -0.20 2.28 -5.58
C PRO A 46 0.36 2.68 -6.95
N GLY A 47 -0.34 3.57 -7.65
CA GLY A 47 0.11 4.09 -8.93
C GLY A 47 1.47 4.79 -8.77
N VAL A 48 2.36 4.57 -9.74
CA VAL A 48 3.67 5.23 -9.80
C VAL A 48 3.45 6.74 -9.91
N SER A 49 3.82 7.49 -8.88
CA SER A 49 3.73 8.95 -8.90
C SER A 49 5.01 9.54 -9.48
N ARG A 50 4.89 10.68 -10.16
CA ARG A 50 6.06 11.48 -10.60
C ARG A 50 6.92 11.94 -9.43
N LEU A 51 6.34 12.01 -8.22
CA LEU A 51 7.02 12.41 -7.00
C LEU A 51 7.69 11.24 -6.25
N ASP A 52 7.61 9.99 -6.73
CA ASP A 52 8.20 8.83 -6.05
C ASP A 52 9.70 9.01 -5.82
N ALA A 53 10.43 9.50 -6.83
CA ALA A 53 11.88 9.73 -6.74
C ALA A 53 12.20 10.84 -5.72
N PHE A 54 11.41 11.91 -5.73
CA PHE A 54 11.53 13.01 -4.78
C PHE A 54 11.30 12.53 -3.33
N ALA A 55 10.19 11.82 -3.07
CA ALA A 55 9.87 11.31 -1.75
C ALA A 55 10.91 10.30 -1.22
N LYS A 56 11.43 9.42 -2.09
CA LYS A 56 12.53 8.50 -1.75
C LYS A 56 13.83 9.25 -1.46
N CYS A 57 14.11 10.34 -2.19
CA CYS A 57 15.26 11.18 -1.90
C CYS A 57 15.16 11.85 -0.52
N LEU A 58 13.97 12.35 -0.13
CA LEU A 58 13.76 12.87 1.23
C LEU A 58 14.08 11.82 2.31
N ALA A 59 13.68 10.57 2.07
CA ALA A 59 14.03 9.46 2.95
C ALA A 59 15.54 9.20 3.02
N ALA A 60 16.24 9.22 1.89
CA ALA A 60 17.70 9.09 1.84
C ALA A 60 18.42 10.26 2.54
N ARG A 61 17.83 11.45 2.55
CA ARG A 61 18.30 12.63 3.29
C ARG A 61 17.90 12.63 4.77
N GLN A 62 17.29 11.54 5.25
CA GLN A 62 16.83 11.37 6.63
C GLN A 62 15.85 12.46 7.11
N VAL A 63 15.13 13.09 6.17
CA VAL A 63 14.11 14.09 6.48
C VAL A 63 12.86 13.37 6.96
N LYS A 64 12.31 13.80 8.10
CA LYS A 64 11.14 13.18 8.73
C LYS A 64 10.03 14.19 8.88
N MET A 65 8.79 13.74 8.70
CA MET A 65 7.60 14.50 9.03
C MET A 65 6.93 13.88 10.25
N TYR A 66 6.83 14.64 11.32
CA TYR A 66 6.00 14.31 12.48
C TYR A 66 4.60 14.88 12.25
N GLY A 67 3.57 14.11 12.54
CA GLY A 67 2.19 14.58 12.41
C GLY A 67 1.20 13.71 13.17
N LEU A 68 -0.07 14.10 13.13
CA LEU A 68 -1.17 13.37 13.75
C LEU A 68 -2.11 12.83 12.67
N TYR A 69 -2.70 11.65 12.87
CA TYR A 69 -3.68 11.11 11.91
C TYR A 69 -4.94 11.98 11.75
N TRP A 70 -5.25 12.82 12.75
CA TRP A 70 -6.43 13.70 12.77
C TRP A 70 -6.10 15.18 12.54
N CYS A 71 -4.90 15.48 12.04
CA CYS A 71 -4.43 16.85 11.83
C CYS A 71 -4.68 17.29 10.38
N THR A 72 -5.54 18.31 10.21
CA THR A 72 -5.92 18.83 8.88
C THR A 72 -4.72 19.33 8.08
N HIS A 73 -3.79 20.06 8.69
CA HIS A 73 -2.56 20.50 8.01
C HIS A 73 -1.61 19.34 7.66
N CYS A 74 -1.66 18.25 8.42
CA CYS A 74 -0.88 17.06 8.14
C CYS A 74 -1.46 16.30 6.95
N GLU A 75 -2.80 16.29 6.83
CA GLU A 75 -3.50 15.78 5.65
C GLU A 75 -3.20 16.63 4.42
N GLU A 76 -3.28 17.96 4.53
CA GLU A 76 -2.89 18.90 3.47
C GLU A 76 -1.46 18.63 2.96
N GLN A 77 -0.50 18.46 3.88
CA GLN A 77 0.86 18.12 3.50
C GLN A 77 0.96 16.76 2.79
N LYS A 78 0.21 15.75 3.24
CA LYS A 78 0.17 14.41 2.62
C LYS A 78 -0.40 14.46 1.21
N GLU A 79 -1.46 15.24 1.01
CA GLU A 79 -2.13 15.39 -0.28
C GLU A 79 -1.20 15.96 -1.36
N MET A 80 -0.31 16.89 -1.01
CA MET A 80 0.69 17.44 -1.95
C MET A 80 1.58 16.34 -2.58
N PHE A 81 1.84 15.25 -1.85
CA PHE A 81 2.63 14.12 -2.37
C PHE A 81 1.76 13.07 -3.08
N GLY A 82 0.45 13.03 -2.82
CA GLY A 82 -0.43 11.96 -3.27
C GLY A 82 0.09 10.58 -2.86
N SER A 83 0.06 9.62 -3.79
CA SER A 83 0.56 8.25 -3.54
C SER A 83 2.05 8.18 -3.23
N ALA A 84 2.84 9.20 -3.57
CA ALA A 84 4.28 9.22 -3.26
C ALA A 84 4.55 9.39 -1.75
N PHE A 85 3.57 9.87 -0.96
CA PHE A 85 3.75 10.07 0.47
C PHE A 85 4.14 8.79 1.21
N GLN A 86 3.77 7.61 0.67
CA GLN A 86 4.17 6.32 1.23
C GLN A 86 5.69 6.15 1.38
N TYR A 87 6.51 6.91 0.64
CA TYR A 87 7.97 6.89 0.74
C TYR A 87 8.54 7.96 1.67
N VAL A 88 7.73 8.96 2.07
CA VAL A 88 8.16 10.00 3.02
C VAL A 88 8.28 9.38 4.42
N PRO A 89 9.38 9.58 5.16
CA PRO A 89 9.50 9.10 6.53
C PRO A 89 8.53 9.84 7.47
N TYR A 90 7.34 9.30 7.62
CA TYR A 90 6.30 9.85 8.49
C TYR A 90 6.32 9.18 9.86
N ILE A 91 6.30 10.00 10.91
CA ILE A 91 6.15 9.56 12.30
C ILE A 91 4.76 9.98 12.78
N GLU A 92 3.90 8.98 13.01
CA GLU A 92 2.60 9.18 13.64
C GLU A 92 2.82 9.48 15.12
N CYS A 93 2.41 10.69 15.53
CA CYS A 93 2.46 11.15 16.90
C CYS A 93 1.16 10.96 17.64
N GLY A 94 0.07 10.62 16.97
CA GLY A 94 -1.23 10.39 17.58
C GLY A 94 -1.34 9.00 18.18
N THR A 95 -1.88 8.90 19.38
CA THR A 95 -2.25 7.62 19.99
C THR A 95 -3.64 7.22 19.52
N LYS A 96 -3.75 6.11 18.78
CA LYS A 96 -5.01 5.62 18.20
C LYS A 96 -6.13 5.55 19.24
N GLY A 97 -7.28 6.16 18.93
CA GLY A 97 -8.46 6.15 19.80
C GLY A 97 -8.42 7.17 20.94
N SER A 98 -7.43 8.06 20.97
CA SER A 98 -7.35 9.16 21.92
C SER A 98 -6.81 10.42 21.24
N ARG A 99 -6.82 11.55 21.94
CA ARG A 99 -6.11 12.77 21.52
C ARG A 99 -4.73 12.91 22.17
N ALA A 100 -4.23 11.86 22.80
CA ALA A 100 -2.91 11.87 23.42
C ALA A 100 -1.80 11.70 22.38
N GLU A 101 -0.68 12.37 22.61
CA GLU A 101 0.53 12.23 21.80
C GLU A 101 1.36 11.04 22.27
N GLN A 102 2.06 10.38 21.33
CA GLN A 102 2.94 9.27 21.63
C GLN A 102 4.23 9.78 22.33
N PRO A 103 4.76 9.04 23.33
CA PRO A 103 5.92 9.48 24.10
C PRO A 103 7.17 9.78 23.27
N ASN A 104 7.37 9.09 22.15
CA ASN A 104 8.48 9.32 21.23
C ASN A 104 8.45 10.72 20.60
N CYS A 105 7.27 11.28 20.32
CA CYS A 105 7.13 12.62 19.77
C CYS A 105 7.33 13.70 20.83
N VAL A 106 6.81 13.46 22.04
CA VAL A 106 7.03 14.33 23.20
C VAL A 106 8.52 14.40 23.55
N GLN A 107 9.21 13.25 23.60
CA GLN A 107 10.65 13.18 23.85
C GLN A 107 11.48 13.80 22.72
N ALA A 108 11.00 13.73 21.47
CA ALA A 108 11.60 14.45 20.35
C ALA A 108 11.36 15.98 20.41
N GLY A 109 10.62 16.47 21.41
CA GLY A 109 10.33 17.89 21.62
C GLY A 109 9.46 18.51 20.52
N VAL A 110 8.65 17.71 19.82
CA VAL A 110 7.73 18.20 18.79
C VAL A 110 6.52 18.81 19.49
N LYS A 111 6.16 20.06 19.13
CA LYS A 111 5.07 20.81 19.79
C LYS A 111 3.91 21.12 18.85
N ASN A 112 4.19 21.28 17.56
CA ASN A 112 3.21 21.62 16.55
C ASN A 112 3.24 20.60 15.40
N PHE A 113 2.14 20.49 14.66
CA PHE A 113 2.00 19.52 13.58
C PHE A 113 1.41 20.17 12.30
N PRO A 114 1.89 19.77 11.11
CA PRO A 114 3.04 18.89 10.89
C PRO A 114 4.35 19.56 11.32
N THR A 115 5.36 18.76 11.60
CA THR A 115 6.73 19.25 11.86
C THR A 115 7.70 18.48 10.97
N TRP A 116 8.47 19.20 10.17
CA TRP A 116 9.55 18.67 9.36
C TRP A 116 10.87 18.75 10.12
N GLN A 117 11.50 17.61 10.34
CA GLN A 117 12.84 17.50 10.92
C GLN A 117 13.84 17.21 9.80
N PHE A 118 14.76 18.16 9.59
CA PHE A 118 15.93 18.00 8.73
C PHE A 118 17.14 17.60 9.58
N VAL A 119 18.28 17.39 8.93
CA VAL A 119 19.53 17.02 9.61
C VAL A 119 19.97 18.10 10.61
N THR A 120 19.84 19.37 10.22
CA THR A 120 20.37 20.51 10.97
C THR A 120 19.32 21.33 11.71
N ASP A 121 18.09 21.37 11.18
CA ASP A 121 17.04 22.25 11.65
C ASP A 121 15.67 21.56 11.61
N ARG A 122 14.67 22.29 12.11
CA ARG A 122 13.28 21.87 12.15
C ARG A 122 12.40 23.00 11.63
N HIS A 123 11.34 22.64 10.94
CA HIS A 123 10.30 23.57 10.49
C HIS A 123 8.93 23.08 10.94
N GLU A 124 8.16 23.94 11.58
CA GLU A 124 6.79 23.65 12.00
C GLU A 124 5.82 24.19 10.94
N GLY A 125 4.80 23.41 10.61
CA GLY A 125 3.79 23.74 9.60
C GLY A 125 4.02 23.06 8.25
N VAL A 126 3.05 23.30 7.37
CA VAL A 126 3.05 22.79 5.99
C VAL A 126 4.15 23.46 5.19
N LEU A 127 4.89 22.68 4.43
CA LEU A 127 5.91 23.12 3.49
C LEU A 127 5.52 22.75 2.06
N ARG A 128 5.70 23.71 1.16
CA ARG A 128 5.62 23.48 -0.27
C ARG A 128 6.69 22.48 -0.72
N LEU A 129 6.41 21.72 -1.76
CA LEU A 129 7.35 20.73 -2.31
C LEU A 129 8.66 21.40 -2.78
N GLU A 130 8.58 22.61 -3.33
CA GLU A 130 9.73 23.39 -3.78
C GLU A 130 10.66 23.73 -2.60
N THR A 131 10.08 24.12 -1.46
CA THR A 131 10.86 24.43 -0.25
C THR A 131 11.54 23.18 0.32
N LEU A 132 10.85 22.03 0.27
CA LEU A 132 11.46 20.75 0.63
C LEU A 132 12.60 20.38 -0.34
N SER A 133 12.42 20.62 -1.64
CA SER A 133 13.46 20.44 -2.66
C SER A 133 14.68 21.33 -2.40
N GLU A 134 14.47 22.63 -2.21
CA GLU A 134 15.53 23.61 -1.91
C GLU A 134 16.33 23.22 -0.66
N LYS A 135 15.65 22.83 0.43
CA LYS A 135 16.30 22.45 1.68
C LYS A 135 17.09 21.14 1.62
N THR A 136 16.74 20.23 0.71
CA THR A 136 17.29 18.86 0.68
C THR A 136 18.17 18.57 -0.53
N GLY A 137 18.12 19.44 -1.54
CA GLY A 137 18.71 19.21 -2.85
C GLY A 137 18.04 18.06 -3.62
N CYS A 138 16.86 17.61 -3.21
CA CYS A 138 16.10 16.57 -3.89
C CYS A 138 15.29 17.18 -5.03
N SER A 139 15.58 16.79 -6.28
CA SER A 139 14.90 17.33 -7.45
C SER A 139 13.42 16.95 -7.50
N LEU A 140 12.59 17.93 -7.87
CA LEU A 140 11.22 17.69 -8.33
C LEU A 140 11.23 17.26 -9.81
N PRO A 141 10.24 16.46 -10.25
CA PRO A 141 10.09 16.01 -11.63
C PRO A 141 9.74 17.15 -12.61
#